data_AF-A0A9D8QBY7-F1
#
_entry.id   AF-A0A9D8QBY7-F1
#
_cell.length_a   1.000
_cell.length_b   1.000
_cell.length_c   1.000
_cell.angle_alpha   90.00
_cell.angle_beta   90.00
_cell.angle_gamma   90.00
#
_symmetry.space_group_name_H-M   'P 1'
#
loop_
_entity.id
_entity.type
_entity.pdbx_description
1 polymer ?
#
loop_
_entity_poly.entity_id
_entity_poly.type
_entity_poly.pdbx_seq_one_letter_code
_entity_poly.pdbx_strand_id
1 'polypeptide(L)'
;MVEAESAPDEKLARPIRDEDGVMDEGFVEQVSQAVLLSDLTTLRDLVGDLHEADLGGLLEALDSEERPKLISLLGGDFDFTALTEVDDAVREEILDELSPETVAEGVRELDTDDAVYILEDLDEADKKEILDRLSPAERSVLQQGLDYPEGSAGRRMQAELIAVPPFWTVGQTIDYLRDTQDLPERFFEIFVADPGHRFVGTVRLDRLLRTKRPVSIADLIEDDRRIVQADDDLEDVARMFQRYDLVAAPVVDKSGRLVGVMTIDDVVDVIEDAADDDVKQL
;
A
#
# COMPACT_ATOMS: atom_id res chain seq x y z
N MET A 1 18.53 -49.79 -23.05
CA MET A 1 17.55 -48.69 -23.08
C MET A 1 17.63 -48.06 -21.72
N VAL A 2 18.44 -47.00 -21.62
CA VAL A 2 18.51 -46.15 -20.43
C VAL A 2 17.80 -44.89 -20.90
N GLU A 3 16.63 -44.63 -20.34
CA GLU A 3 15.88 -43.41 -20.58
C GLU A 3 16.73 -42.24 -20.07
N ALA A 4 17.05 -41.32 -20.97
CA ALA A 4 17.61 -40.04 -20.62
C ALA A 4 16.47 -39.20 -20.04
N GLU A 5 16.43 -39.04 -18.72
CA GLU A 5 15.73 -37.94 -18.08
C GLU A 5 16.34 -36.65 -18.61
N SER A 6 15.58 -35.94 -19.44
CA SER A 6 15.86 -34.56 -19.79
C SER A 6 15.69 -33.73 -18.51
N ALA A 7 16.79 -33.16 -18.02
CA ALA A 7 16.75 -32.12 -17.01
C ALA A 7 15.83 -30.98 -17.50
N PRO A 8 14.98 -30.40 -16.63
CA PRO A 8 14.25 -29.19 -16.98
C PRO A 8 15.24 -28.06 -17.25
N ASP A 9 14.91 -27.26 -18.27
CA ASP A 9 15.67 -26.13 -18.78
C ASP A 9 15.85 -25.09 -17.66
N GLU A 10 17.02 -25.10 -17.02
CA GLU A 10 17.41 -24.14 -16.00
C GLU A 10 17.75 -22.83 -16.74
N LYS A 11 16.72 -22.05 -17.11
CA LYS A 11 16.90 -20.63 -17.43
C LYS A 11 17.61 -20.04 -16.21
N LEU A 12 18.91 -19.74 -16.33
CA LEU A 12 19.66 -19.04 -15.30
C LEU A 12 18.96 -17.71 -15.02
N ALA A 13 18.08 -17.68 -14.02
CA ALA A 13 17.53 -16.46 -13.48
C ALA A 13 18.72 -15.64 -13.02
N ARG A 14 19.05 -14.58 -13.76
CA ARG A 14 20.06 -13.62 -13.31
C ARG A 14 19.58 -13.06 -11.98
N PRO A 15 20.47 -12.81 -11.03
CA PRO A 15 20.08 -12.15 -9.80
C PRO A 15 19.49 -10.78 -10.16
N ILE A 16 18.42 -10.38 -9.47
CA ILE A 16 17.75 -9.08 -9.68
C ILE A 16 18.67 -7.95 -9.19
N ARG A 17 19.41 -8.20 -8.11
CA ARG A 17 20.40 -7.30 -7.52
C ARG A 17 21.80 -7.89 -7.51
N ASP A 18 22.81 -7.03 -7.60
CA ASP A 18 24.22 -7.38 -7.50
C ASP A 18 24.70 -7.56 -6.05
N GLU A 19 26.01 -7.74 -5.86
CA GLU A 19 26.61 -7.94 -4.53
C GLU A 19 26.53 -6.71 -3.61
N ASP A 20 26.30 -5.52 -4.18
CA ASP A 20 26.18 -4.26 -3.47
C ASP A 20 24.70 -3.88 -3.21
N GLY A 21 23.75 -4.71 -3.68
CA GLY A 21 22.31 -4.51 -3.52
C GLY A 21 21.71 -3.55 -4.56
N VAL A 22 22.45 -3.20 -5.61
CA VAL A 22 21.97 -2.39 -6.74
C VAL A 22 21.36 -3.31 -7.79
N MET A 23 20.45 -2.80 -8.63
CA MET A 23 19.88 -3.57 -9.74
C MET A 23 20.98 -4.13 -10.66
N ASP A 24 20.93 -5.42 -10.96
CA ASP A 24 21.90 -6.08 -11.85
C ASP A 24 21.77 -5.50 -13.27
N GLU A 25 22.85 -4.93 -13.81
CA GLU A 25 22.88 -4.34 -15.15
C GLU A 25 22.39 -5.33 -16.23
N GLY A 26 22.73 -6.62 -16.06
CA GLY A 26 22.32 -7.67 -16.98
C GLY A 26 20.84 -8.01 -16.89
N PHE A 27 20.21 -7.84 -15.74
CA PHE A 27 18.76 -7.96 -15.57
C PHE A 27 18.06 -6.75 -16.22
N VAL A 28 18.52 -5.53 -15.94
CA VAL A 28 17.97 -4.30 -16.52
C VAL A 28 18.07 -4.32 -18.05
N GLU A 29 19.20 -4.73 -18.62
CA GLU A 29 19.36 -4.85 -20.09
C GLU A 29 18.36 -5.85 -20.68
N GLN A 30 18.07 -6.97 -20.00
CA GLN A 30 17.07 -7.93 -20.48
C GLN A 30 15.66 -7.35 -20.47
N VAL A 31 15.29 -6.62 -19.42
CA VAL A 31 14.00 -5.94 -19.35
C VAL A 31 13.89 -4.87 -20.44
N SER A 32 14.91 -4.01 -20.58
CA SER A 32 14.97 -2.98 -21.64
C SER A 32 14.80 -3.60 -23.04
N GLN A 33 15.51 -4.68 -23.34
CA GLN A 33 15.34 -5.40 -24.62
C GLN A 33 13.92 -5.95 -24.79
N ALA A 34 13.31 -6.49 -23.73
CA ALA A 34 11.94 -6.98 -23.79
C ALA A 34 10.91 -5.85 -23.99
N VAL A 35 11.12 -4.68 -23.37
CA VAL A 35 10.31 -3.46 -23.61
C VAL A 35 10.44 -3.01 -25.06
N LEU A 36 11.67 -2.89 -25.57
CA LEU A 36 11.95 -2.47 -26.95
C LEU A 36 11.33 -3.41 -28.00
N LEU A 37 11.31 -4.71 -27.72
CA LEU A 37 10.69 -5.72 -28.58
C LEU A 37 9.19 -5.90 -28.32
N SER A 38 8.63 -5.23 -27.32
CA SER A 38 7.25 -5.41 -26.82
C SER A 38 6.94 -6.89 -26.52
N ASP A 39 7.93 -7.62 -25.99
CA ASP A 39 7.80 -9.02 -25.65
C ASP A 39 7.13 -9.20 -24.28
N LEU A 40 5.81 -9.11 -24.30
CA LEU A 40 4.98 -9.21 -23.10
C LEU A 40 5.12 -10.55 -22.36
N THR A 41 5.48 -11.63 -23.06
CA THR A 41 5.67 -12.93 -22.40
C THR A 41 6.93 -12.89 -21.56
N THR A 42 8.01 -12.38 -22.13
CA THR A 42 9.27 -12.22 -21.41
C THR A 42 9.15 -11.19 -20.28
N LEU A 43 8.42 -10.09 -20.49
CA LEU A 43 8.20 -9.10 -19.42
C LEU A 43 7.48 -9.72 -18.23
N ARG A 44 6.38 -10.45 -18.45
CA ARG A 44 5.66 -11.15 -17.36
C ARG A 44 6.56 -12.15 -16.62
N ASP A 45 7.35 -12.93 -17.37
CA ASP A 45 8.29 -13.90 -16.78
C ASP A 45 9.39 -13.21 -15.92
N LEU A 46 9.79 -12.00 -16.28
CA LEU A 46 10.89 -11.28 -15.61
C LEU A 46 10.42 -10.42 -14.43
N VAL A 47 9.25 -9.77 -14.56
CA VAL A 47 8.82 -8.74 -13.62
C VAL A 47 7.56 -9.10 -12.83
N GLY A 48 6.78 -10.09 -13.26
CA GLY A 48 5.44 -10.35 -12.72
C GLY A 48 5.41 -10.87 -11.27
N ASP A 49 6.51 -11.45 -10.80
CA ASP A 49 6.67 -11.94 -9.41
C ASP A 49 7.65 -11.07 -8.59
N LEU A 50 8.01 -9.87 -9.09
CA LEU A 50 8.87 -8.96 -8.33
C LEU A 50 8.10 -8.33 -7.19
N HIS A 51 8.81 -8.09 -6.08
CA HIS A 51 8.33 -7.25 -5.01
C HIS A 51 8.30 -5.78 -5.47
N GLU A 52 7.39 -4.98 -4.92
CA GLU A 52 7.22 -3.56 -5.22
C GLU A 52 8.54 -2.77 -5.16
N ALA A 53 9.35 -2.94 -4.10
CA ALA A 53 10.69 -2.35 -3.97
C ALA A 53 11.70 -2.74 -5.07
N ASP A 54 11.63 -3.96 -5.61
CA ASP A 54 12.50 -4.39 -6.72
C ASP A 54 11.99 -3.86 -8.07
N LEU A 55 10.66 -3.77 -8.22
CA LEU A 55 10.05 -3.17 -9.40
C LEU A 55 10.27 -1.65 -9.44
N GLY A 56 10.20 -0.97 -8.29
CA GLY A 56 10.58 0.44 -8.13
C GLY A 56 12.04 0.68 -8.51
N GLY A 57 12.96 -0.10 -7.92
CA GLY A 57 14.38 -0.03 -8.29
C GLY A 57 14.65 -0.31 -9.78
N LEU A 58 13.88 -1.20 -10.40
CA LEU A 58 13.93 -1.42 -11.85
C LEU A 58 13.46 -0.19 -12.63
N LEU A 59 12.36 0.47 -12.24
CA LEU A 59 11.90 1.70 -12.89
C LEU A 59 12.95 2.80 -12.83
N GLU A 60 13.63 2.97 -11.69
CA GLU A 60 14.70 3.95 -11.54
C GLU A 60 15.90 3.64 -12.45
N ALA A 61 16.24 2.35 -12.59
CA ALA A 61 17.36 1.90 -13.41
C ALA A 61 17.09 1.92 -14.92
N LEU A 62 15.82 1.93 -15.35
CA LEU A 62 15.43 2.04 -16.76
C LEU A 62 15.57 3.48 -17.27
N ASP A 63 15.77 3.59 -18.58
CA ASP A 63 15.74 4.90 -19.25
C ASP A 63 14.32 5.49 -19.19
N SER A 64 14.22 6.83 -19.13
CA SER A 64 12.95 7.56 -18.99
C SER A 64 11.88 7.12 -19.98
N GLU A 65 12.25 6.96 -21.25
CA GLU A 65 11.33 6.56 -22.33
C GLU A 65 10.84 5.11 -22.22
N GLU A 66 11.45 4.27 -21.38
CA GLU A 66 11.12 2.85 -21.22
C GLU A 66 10.11 2.61 -20.10
N ARG A 67 10.12 3.44 -19.05
CA ARG A 67 9.26 3.31 -17.86
C ARG A 67 7.76 3.30 -18.20
N PRO A 68 7.17 4.30 -18.89
CA PRO A 68 5.75 4.28 -19.21
C PRO A 68 5.39 3.19 -20.23
N LYS A 69 6.36 2.77 -21.08
CA LYS A 69 6.16 1.65 -22.00
C LYS A 69 6.04 0.32 -21.26
N LEU A 70 6.89 0.08 -20.25
CA LEU A 70 6.82 -1.12 -19.40
C LEU A 70 5.44 -1.23 -18.74
N ILE A 71 5.01 -0.16 -18.08
CA ILE A 71 3.71 -0.08 -17.39
C ILE A 71 2.57 -0.31 -18.38
N SER A 72 2.58 0.39 -19.53
CA SER A 72 1.54 0.25 -20.55
C SER A 72 1.50 -1.14 -21.20
N LEU A 73 2.64 -1.82 -21.37
CA LEU A 73 2.72 -3.16 -21.94
C LEU A 73 2.13 -4.21 -20.99
N LEU A 74 2.48 -4.12 -19.71
CA LEU A 74 1.97 -5.03 -18.67
C LEU A 74 0.50 -4.76 -18.35
N GLY A 75 0.07 -3.49 -18.41
CA GLY A 75 -1.32 -3.12 -18.12
C GLY A 75 -1.69 -3.53 -16.70
N GLY A 76 -2.81 -4.25 -16.55
CA GLY A 76 -3.26 -4.76 -15.23
C GLY A 76 -2.41 -5.90 -14.65
N ASP A 77 -1.34 -6.33 -15.33
CA ASP A 77 -0.35 -7.23 -14.72
C ASP A 77 0.81 -6.46 -14.04
N PHE A 78 0.81 -5.12 -14.11
CA PHE A 78 1.80 -4.28 -13.45
C PHE A 78 1.33 -3.94 -12.04
N ASP A 79 2.18 -4.21 -11.05
CA ASP A 79 1.92 -3.78 -9.67
C ASP A 79 2.18 -2.27 -9.54
N PHE A 80 1.09 -1.50 -9.45
CA PHE A 80 1.14 -0.04 -9.37
C PHE A 80 1.72 0.46 -8.04
N THR A 81 1.78 -0.39 -7.02
CA THR A 81 2.40 -0.08 -5.71
C THR A 81 3.88 0.26 -5.89
N ALA A 82 4.55 -0.29 -6.91
CA ALA A 82 5.94 0.03 -7.20
C ALA A 82 6.23 1.52 -7.48
N LEU A 83 5.21 2.35 -7.76
CA LEU A 83 5.38 3.79 -7.88
C LEU A 83 5.55 4.51 -6.54
N THR A 84 5.18 3.89 -5.41
CA THR A 84 5.44 4.44 -4.08
C THR A 84 6.92 4.32 -3.72
N GLU A 85 7.61 3.35 -4.33
CA GLU A 85 9.01 2.98 -4.10
C GLU A 85 10.03 3.72 -4.99
N VAL A 86 9.58 4.67 -5.82
CA VAL A 86 10.47 5.48 -6.67
C VAL A 86 10.53 6.92 -6.17
N ASP A 87 11.65 7.59 -6.44
CA ASP A 87 11.78 9.04 -6.22
C ASP A 87 10.62 9.84 -6.84
N ASP A 88 10.16 10.89 -6.14
CA ASP A 88 9.04 11.75 -6.57
C ASP A 88 9.19 12.26 -8.01
N ALA A 89 10.41 12.64 -8.40
CA ALA A 89 10.69 13.14 -9.75
C ALA A 89 10.54 12.05 -10.83
N VAL A 90 10.86 10.79 -10.50
CA VAL A 90 10.66 9.65 -11.40
C VAL A 90 9.17 9.32 -11.49
N ARG A 91 8.45 9.35 -10.36
CA ARG A 91 6.99 9.14 -10.33
C ARG A 91 6.26 10.20 -11.16
N GLU A 92 6.56 11.48 -10.99
CA GLU A 92 5.98 12.59 -11.77
C GLU A 92 6.20 12.38 -13.27
N GLU A 93 7.44 12.08 -13.68
CA GLU A 93 7.80 11.81 -15.09
C GLU A 93 6.99 10.64 -15.67
N ILE A 94 6.84 9.55 -14.91
CA ILE A 94 6.07 8.38 -15.33
C ILE A 94 4.60 8.77 -15.52
N LEU A 95 4.00 9.42 -14.52
CA LEU A 95 2.57 9.71 -14.53
C LEU A 95 2.19 10.71 -15.63
N ASP A 96 3.05 11.69 -15.93
CA ASP A 96 2.89 12.65 -17.02
C ASP A 96 2.82 11.99 -18.41
N GLU A 97 3.50 10.85 -18.59
CA GLU A 97 3.51 10.10 -19.85
C GLU A 97 2.38 9.05 -19.95
N LEU A 98 1.80 8.65 -18.82
CA LEU A 98 0.70 7.68 -18.79
C LEU A 98 -0.64 8.33 -19.15
N SER A 99 -1.55 7.53 -19.72
CA SER A 99 -2.91 8.00 -19.93
C SER A 99 -3.68 8.06 -18.62
N PRO A 100 -4.59 9.04 -18.42
CA PRO A 100 -5.44 9.08 -17.23
C PRO A 100 -6.27 7.80 -17.03
N GLU A 101 -6.60 7.08 -18.10
CA GLU A 101 -7.22 5.75 -18.02
C GLU A 101 -6.31 4.71 -17.38
N THR A 102 -5.02 4.69 -17.74
CA THR A 102 -4.04 3.76 -17.17
C THR A 102 -3.84 4.02 -15.69
N VAL A 103 -3.66 5.30 -15.31
CA VAL A 103 -3.50 5.68 -13.90
C VAL A 103 -4.77 5.34 -13.11
N ALA A 104 -5.96 5.64 -13.65
CA ALA A 104 -7.23 5.30 -13.01
C ALA A 104 -7.48 3.78 -12.85
N GLU A 105 -6.87 2.96 -13.70
CA GLU A 105 -6.92 1.50 -13.54
C GLU A 105 -5.97 1.05 -12.44
N GLY A 106 -4.72 1.54 -12.46
CA GLY A 106 -3.70 1.21 -11.48
C GLY A 106 -4.12 1.59 -10.05
N VAL A 107 -4.54 2.84 -9.83
CA VAL A 107 -4.92 3.31 -8.48
C VAL A 107 -6.18 2.64 -7.92
N ARG A 108 -6.95 1.90 -8.73
CA ARG A 108 -8.13 1.17 -8.25
C ARG A 108 -7.75 -0.09 -7.48
N GLU A 109 -6.61 -0.68 -7.82
CA GLU A 109 -6.15 -1.93 -7.21
C GLU A 109 -5.30 -1.69 -5.96
N LEU A 110 -4.96 -0.43 -5.68
CA LEU A 110 -4.15 -0.02 -4.54
C LEU A 110 -4.97 0.15 -3.26
N ASP A 111 -4.27 0.05 -2.14
CA ASP A 111 -4.76 0.55 -0.86
C ASP A 111 -4.91 2.09 -0.91
N THR A 112 -5.81 2.65 -0.08
CA THR A 112 -6.21 4.05 -0.18
C THR A 112 -5.05 5.04 0.03
N ASP A 113 -4.16 4.73 0.97
CA ASP A 113 -2.94 5.51 1.26
C ASP A 113 -2.00 5.57 0.07
N ASP A 114 -1.66 4.43 -0.53
CA ASP A 114 -0.81 4.36 -1.73
C ASP A 114 -1.41 5.14 -2.89
N ALA A 115 -2.72 4.96 -3.13
CA ALA A 115 -3.43 5.69 -4.16
C ALA A 115 -3.42 7.21 -3.91
N VAL A 116 -3.60 7.65 -2.66
CA VAL A 116 -3.52 9.08 -2.29
C VAL A 116 -2.10 9.61 -2.48
N TYR A 117 -1.08 8.83 -2.11
CA TYR A 117 0.34 9.18 -2.27
C TYR A 117 0.74 9.33 -3.74
N ILE A 118 0.28 8.45 -4.62
CA ILE A 118 0.55 8.59 -6.06
C ILE A 118 -0.19 9.78 -6.66
N LEU A 119 -1.44 10.01 -6.23
CA LEU A 119 -2.27 11.08 -6.79
C LEU A 119 -1.89 12.47 -6.29
N GLU A 120 -1.20 12.60 -5.15
CA GLU A 120 -0.92 13.92 -4.58
C GLU A 120 0.08 14.76 -5.39
N ASP A 121 1.03 14.10 -6.05
CA ASP A 121 2.04 14.75 -6.89
C ASP A 121 1.47 15.28 -8.21
N LEU A 122 0.27 14.82 -8.59
CA LEU A 122 -0.39 15.26 -9.80
C LEU A 122 -0.99 16.65 -9.67
N ASP A 123 -0.98 17.36 -10.80
CA ASP A 123 -1.69 18.61 -10.92
C ASP A 123 -3.21 18.43 -10.73
N GLU A 124 -3.89 19.50 -10.35
CA GLU A 124 -5.32 19.44 -10.04
C GLU A 124 -6.21 19.09 -11.25
N ALA A 125 -5.72 19.30 -12.48
CA ALA A 125 -6.47 18.95 -13.68
C ALA A 125 -6.42 17.44 -13.93
N ASP A 126 -5.23 16.85 -13.86
CA ASP A 126 -4.98 15.43 -14.09
C ASP A 126 -5.56 14.58 -12.97
N LYS A 127 -5.34 14.99 -11.70
CA LYS A 127 -5.97 14.38 -10.52
C LYS A 127 -7.49 14.31 -10.67
N LYS A 128 -8.13 15.42 -11.05
CA LYS A 128 -9.57 15.45 -11.27
C LYS A 128 -10.00 14.52 -12.40
N GLU A 129 -9.23 14.52 -13.49
CA GLU A 129 -9.49 13.70 -14.67
C GLU A 129 -9.43 12.19 -14.33
N ILE A 130 -8.45 11.77 -13.55
CA ILE A 130 -8.31 10.39 -13.04
C ILE A 130 -9.47 10.06 -12.10
N LEU A 131 -9.75 10.90 -11.10
CA LEU A 131 -10.86 10.69 -10.18
C LEU A 131 -12.22 10.61 -10.90
N ASP A 132 -12.40 11.30 -12.04
CA ASP A 132 -13.64 11.28 -12.85
C ASP A 132 -13.89 9.91 -13.51
N ARG A 133 -12.86 9.06 -13.59
CA ARG A 133 -12.95 7.70 -14.14
C ARG A 133 -13.25 6.63 -13.10
N LEU A 134 -13.07 6.92 -11.81
CA LEU A 134 -13.38 6.01 -10.71
C LEU A 134 -14.87 5.97 -10.40
N SER A 135 -15.31 4.92 -9.73
CA SER A 135 -16.67 4.84 -9.21
C SER A 135 -16.90 5.92 -8.14
N PRO A 136 -18.15 6.35 -7.90
CA PRO A 136 -18.43 7.35 -6.88
C PRO A 136 -17.97 6.95 -5.46
N ALA A 137 -17.87 5.65 -5.16
CA ALA A 137 -17.41 5.16 -3.87
C ALA A 137 -15.88 5.32 -3.74
N GLU A 138 -15.13 4.76 -4.69
CA GLU A 138 -13.65 4.86 -4.76
C GLU A 138 -13.21 6.33 -4.74
N ARG A 139 -13.76 7.14 -5.64
CA ARG A 139 -13.49 8.59 -5.70
C ARG A 139 -13.74 9.27 -4.34
N SER A 140 -14.82 8.92 -3.65
CA SER A 140 -15.15 9.60 -2.39
C SER A 140 -14.12 9.30 -1.30
N VAL A 141 -13.55 8.09 -1.29
CA VAL A 141 -12.53 7.68 -0.33
C VAL A 141 -11.21 8.38 -0.64
N LEU A 142 -10.74 8.32 -1.89
CA LEU A 142 -9.49 8.99 -2.29
C LEU A 142 -9.57 10.51 -2.15
N GLN A 143 -10.70 11.12 -2.52
CA GLN A 143 -10.91 12.57 -2.32
C GLN A 143 -10.86 12.92 -0.83
N GLN A 144 -11.41 12.08 0.05
CA GLN A 144 -11.35 12.32 1.48
C GLN A 144 -9.90 12.29 2.00
N GLY A 145 -9.07 11.37 1.51
CA GLY A 145 -7.63 11.33 1.79
C GLY A 145 -6.91 12.61 1.33
N LEU A 146 -7.14 13.00 0.08
CA LEU A 146 -6.58 14.21 -0.54
C LEU A 146 -7.08 15.52 0.10
N ASP A 147 -8.25 15.51 0.74
CA ASP A 147 -8.80 16.69 1.44
C ASP A 147 -8.11 16.94 2.81
N TYR A 148 -7.40 15.94 3.36
CA TYR A 148 -6.61 16.13 4.58
C TYR A 148 -5.34 16.94 4.28
N PRO A 149 -4.83 17.71 5.26
CA PRO A 149 -3.58 18.45 5.11
C PRO A 149 -2.41 17.51 4.74
N GLU A 150 -1.54 17.98 3.85
CA GLU A 150 -0.24 17.35 3.63
C GLU A 150 0.51 17.21 4.95
N GLY A 151 1.21 16.08 5.13
CA GLY A 151 1.93 15.78 6.38
C GLY A 151 1.03 15.38 7.56
N SER A 152 -0.27 15.16 7.35
CA SER A 152 -1.19 14.69 8.41
C SER A 152 -1.46 13.19 8.36
N ALA A 153 -1.85 12.62 9.49
CA ALA A 153 -2.23 11.21 9.59
C ALA A 153 -3.34 10.83 8.61
N GLY A 154 -4.34 11.70 8.41
CA GLY A 154 -5.44 11.43 7.48
C GLY A 154 -5.01 11.34 6.02
N ARG A 155 -3.86 11.94 5.68
CA ARG A 155 -3.29 11.90 4.32
C ARG A 155 -2.53 10.60 4.03
N ARG A 156 -2.02 9.92 5.06
CA ARG A 156 -1.27 8.65 4.96
C ARG A 156 -1.96 7.49 5.69
N MET A 157 -3.26 7.58 5.93
CA MET A 157 -4.01 6.47 6.54
C MET A 157 -4.63 5.60 5.45
N GLN A 158 -4.61 4.30 5.67
CA GLN A 158 -5.44 3.37 4.93
C GLN A 158 -6.90 3.52 5.40
N ALA A 159 -7.84 3.64 4.45
CA ALA A 159 -9.26 3.71 4.77
C ALA A 159 -9.86 2.31 4.99
N GLU A 160 -9.29 1.31 4.34
CA GLU A 160 -9.61 -0.11 4.47
C GLU A 160 -9.18 -0.62 5.85
N LEU A 161 -10.14 -1.10 6.65
CA LEU A 161 -9.87 -1.63 7.97
C LEU A 161 -10.91 -2.65 8.41
N ILE A 162 -10.55 -3.45 9.41
CA ILE A 162 -11.49 -4.36 10.06
C ILE A 162 -12.16 -3.65 11.24
N ALA A 163 -13.46 -3.38 11.13
CA ALA A 163 -14.28 -2.88 12.24
C ALA A 163 -15.45 -3.81 12.54
N VAL A 164 -15.62 -4.19 13.81
CA VAL A 164 -16.72 -5.05 14.26
C VAL A 164 -17.49 -4.45 15.44
N PRO A 165 -18.79 -4.77 15.62
CA PRO A 165 -19.55 -4.27 16.75
C PRO A 165 -19.19 -5.00 18.06
N PRO A 166 -19.27 -4.32 19.21
CA PRO A 166 -18.85 -4.89 20.51
C PRO A 166 -19.71 -6.08 20.96
N PHE A 167 -20.97 -6.15 20.50
CA PHE A 167 -21.92 -7.21 20.89
C PHE A 167 -21.74 -8.51 20.11
N TRP A 168 -20.84 -8.56 19.12
CA TRP A 168 -20.48 -9.82 18.48
C TRP A 168 -19.72 -10.73 19.43
N THR A 169 -19.77 -12.02 19.10
CA THR A 169 -18.92 -13.04 19.72
C THR A 169 -17.64 -13.22 18.91
N VAL A 170 -16.62 -13.81 19.52
CA VAL A 170 -15.38 -14.22 18.83
C VAL A 170 -15.70 -15.12 17.63
N GLY A 171 -16.67 -16.03 17.77
CA GLY A 171 -17.11 -16.91 16.68
C GLY A 171 -17.67 -16.13 15.49
N GLN A 172 -18.58 -15.19 15.74
CA GLN A 172 -19.15 -14.35 14.67
C GLN A 172 -18.09 -13.48 13.99
N THR A 173 -17.14 -12.96 14.76
CA THR A 173 -16.03 -12.17 14.22
C THR A 173 -15.15 -13.01 13.30
N ILE A 174 -14.78 -14.22 13.73
CA ILE A 174 -14.00 -15.14 12.90
C ILE A 174 -14.75 -15.53 11.61
N ASP A 175 -16.06 -15.75 11.70
CA ASP A 175 -16.86 -16.10 10.52
C ASP A 175 -16.95 -14.92 9.55
N TYR A 176 -17.16 -13.70 10.05
CA TYR A 176 -17.10 -12.47 9.25
C TYR A 176 -15.75 -12.30 8.53
N LEU A 177 -14.63 -12.51 9.23
CA LEU A 177 -13.29 -12.42 8.65
C LEU A 177 -12.99 -13.48 7.58
N ARG A 178 -13.76 -14.58 7.53
CA ARG A 178 -13.55 -15.67 6.58
C ARG A 178 -14.50 -15.61 5.38
N ASP A 179 -15.71 -15.11 5.62
CA ASP A 179 -16.80 -15.16 4.64
C ASP A 179 -16.93 -13.85 3.84
N THR A 180 -16.28 -12.78 4.28
CA THR A 180 -16.30 -11.47 3.60
C THR A 180 -15.15 -11.38 2.60
N GLN A 181 -15.44 -11.00 1.35
CA GLN A 181 -14.46 -10.94 0.26
C GLN A 181 -13.70 -9.61 0.22
N ASP A 182 -14.38 -8.51 0.54
CA ASP A 182 -13.84 -7.15 0.40
C ASP A 182 -13.21 -6.64 1.72
N LEU A 183 -12.39 -7.47 2.36
CA LEU A 183 -11.60 -7.07 3.53
C LEU A 183 -10.17 -6.78 3.10
N PRO A 184 -9.46 -5.86 3.79
CA PRO A 184 -8.04 -5.65 3.54
C PRO A 184 -7.27 -6.98 3.65
N GLU A 185 -6.38 -7.22 2.70
CA GLU A 185 -5.60 -8.47 2.64
C GLU A 185 -4.67 -8.62 3.83
N ARG A 186 -4.06 -7.49 4.25
CA ARG A 186 -3.17 -7.38 5.40
C ARG A 186 -3.86 -6.54 6.47
N PHE A 187 -3.91 -7.06 7.70
CA PHE A 187 -4.38 -6.29 8.85
C PHE A 187 -3.74 -6.84 10.14
N PHE A 188 -3.39 -5.93 11.05
CA PHE A 188 -2.71 -6.28 12.31
C PHE A 188 -3.64 -6.23 13.53
N GLU A 189 -4.72 -5.46 13.45
CA GLU A 189 -5.68 -5.25 14.53
C GLU A 189 -7.13 -5.34 14.05
N ILE A 190 -8.03 -5.59 15.01
CA ILE A 190 -9.47 -5.50 14.80
C ILE A 190 -10.00 -4.34 15.61
N PHE A 191 -10.56 -3.36 14.92
CA PHE A 191 -11.18 -2.21 15.56
C PHE A 191 -12.61 -2.53 15.99
N VAL A 192 -13.04 -1.92 17.09
CA VAL A 192 -14.39 -2.05 17.61
C VAL A 192 -15.07 -0.70 17.51
N ALA A 193 -16.20 -0.67 16.81
CA ALA A 193 -16.97 0.55 16.59
C ALA A 193 -18.42 0.38 17.04
N ASP A 194 -19.02 1.47 17.51
CA ASP A 194 -20.45 1.50 17.83
C ASP A 194 -21.31 1.66 16.56
N PRO A 195 -22.67 1.56 16.65
CA PRO A 195 -23.54 1.74 15.48
C PRO A 195 -23.47 3.13 14.81
N GLY A 196 -22.87 4.12 15.47
CA GLY A 196 -22.59 5.43 14.91
C GLY A 196 -21.18 5.57 14.32
N HIS A 197 -20.47 4.45 14.10
CA HIS A 197 -19.07 4.36 13.66
C HIS A 197 -18.08 5.04 14.62
N ARG A 198 -18.44 5.27 15.88
CA ARG A 198 -17.50 5.81 16.85
C ARG A 198 -16.55 4.72 17.33
N PHE A 199 -15.27 5.05 17.38
CA PHE A 199 -14.26 4.14 17.88
C PHE A 199 -14.48 3.82 19.37
N VAL A 200 -14.46 2.55 19.72
CA VAL A 200 -14.68 2.04 21.08
C VAL A 200 -13.40 1.45 21.67
N GLY A 201 -12.59 0.77 20.85
CA GLY A 201 -11.34 0.15 21.26
C GLY A 201 -10.83 -0.84 20.21
N THR A 202 -9.77 -1.57 20.55
CA THR A 202 -9.17 -2.57 19.65
C THR A 202 -9.18 -3.97 20.29
N VAL A 203 -9.10 -4.98 19.44
CA VAL A 203 -8.90 -6.37 19.81
C VAL A 203 -7.72 -6.91 19.03
N ARG A 204 -6.69 -7.36 19.75
CA ARG A 204 -5.51 -8.00 19.16
C ARG A 204 -5.85 -9.37 18.57
N LEU A 205 -5.28 -9.68 17.41
CA LEU A 205 -5.54 -10.92 16.68
C LEU A 205 -5.16 -12.17 17.48
N ASP A 206 -4.01 -12.14 18.15
CA ASP A 206 -3.54 -13.24 19.01
C ASP A 206 -4.53 -13.52 20.15
N ARG A 207 -5.10 -12.47 20.74
CA ARG A 207 -6.14 -12.59 21.78
C ARG A 207 -7.44 -13.14 21.21
N LEU A 208 -7.89 -12.67 20.05
CA LEU A 208 -9.10 -13.19 19.39
C LEU A 208 -8.97 -14.71 19.13
N LEU A 209 -7.87 -15.13 18.48
CA LEU A 209 -7.65 -16.51 18.07
C LEU A 209 -7.51 -17.49 19.25
N ARG A 210 -7.00 -17.03 20.39
CA ARG A 210 -6.84 -17.84 21.61
C ARG A 210 -8.09 -17.88 22.49
N THR A 211 -9.10 -17.08 22.16
CA THR A 211 -10.33 -16.97 22.94
C THR A 211 -11.40 -17.93 22.42
N LYS A 212 -12.21 -18.48 23.34
CA LYS A 212 -13.33 -19.36 22.96
C LYS A 212 -14.38 -18.59 22.17
N ARG A 213 -14.86 -19.20 21.09
CA ARG A 213 -15.87 -18.63 20.18
C ARG A 213 -17.08 -17.96 20.85
N PRO A 214 -17.68 -18.48 21.95
CA PRO A 214 -18.85 -17.85 22.55
C PRO A 214 -18.60 -16.56 23.36
N VAL A 215 -17.34 -16.19 23.60
CA VAL A 215 -17.00 -14.97 24.37
C VAL A 215 -17.33 -13.73 23.55
N SER A 216 -17.81 -12.65 24.19
CA SER A 216 -18.13 -11.40 23.52
C SER A 216 -16.88 -10.59 23.18
N ILE A 217 -16.91 -9.87 22.06
CA ILE A 217 -15.87 -8.89 21.68
C ILE A 217 -15.74 -7.81 22.75
N ALA A 218 -16.83 -7.37 23.36
CA ALA A 218 -16.80 -6.41 24.46
C ALA A 218 -15.90 -6.84 25.64
N ASP A 219 -15.77 -8.15 25.90
CA ASP A 219 -14.90 -8.69 26.96
C ASP A 219 -13.42 -8.75 26.54
N LEU A 220 -13.15 -8.53 25.25
CA LEU A 220 -11.83 -8.60 24.62
C LEU A 220 -11.23 -7.23 24.34
N ILE A 221 -12.04 -6.17 24.36
CA ILE A 221 -11.61 -4.80 24.12
C ILE A 221 -10.47 -4.44 25.08
N GLU A 222 -9.42 -3.87 24.52
CA GLU A 222 -8.33 -3.29 25.29
C GLU A 222 -8.56 -1.78 25.44
N ASP A 223 -8.30 -1.28 26.65
CA ASP A 223 -8.40 0.14 27.00
C ASP A 223 -7.22 0.97 26.47
N ASP A 224 -6.35 0.39 25.65
CA ASP A 224 -5.17 1.08 25.12
C ASP A 224 -5.61 2.01 23.97
N ARG A 225 -5.87 3.27 24.33
CA ARG A 225 -6.50 4.30 23.49
C ARG A 225 -5.47 5.13 22.74
N ARG A 226 -4.48 4.50 22.12
CA ARG A 226 -3.56 5.23 21.23
C ARG A 226 -4.27 5.54 19.94
N ILE A 227 -5.12 6.56 20.01
CA ILE A 227 -5.96 7.04 18.93
C ILE A 227 -5.23 8.19 18.27
N VAL A 228 -5.10 8.11 16.95
CA VAL A 228 -4.58 9.18 16.11
C VAL A 228 -5.76 10.02 15.63
N GLN A 229 -5.66 11.35 15.71
CA GLN A 229 -6.60 12.22 15.00
C GLN A 229 -6.17 12.33 13.54
N ALA A 230 -7.11 12.39 12.61
CA ALA A 230 -6.79 12.54 11.19
C ALA A 230 -6.00 13.83 10.87
N ASP A 231 -6.12 14.87 11.70
CA ASP A 231 -5.36 16.12 11.55
C ASP A 231 -4.02 16.11 12.34
N ASP A 232 -3.65 15.01 13.00
CA ASP A 232 -2.37 14.92 13.72
C ASP A 232 -1.20 14.93 12.74
N ASP A 233 -0.09 15.54 13.15
CA ASP A 233 1.16 15.60 12.41
C ASP A 233 1.83 14.21 12.33
N LEU A 234 2.31 13.83 11.14
CA LEU A 234 2.87 12.50 10.91
C LEU A 234 4.11 12.22 11.74
N GLU A 235 4.96 13.20 12.02
CA GLU A 235 6.13 12.96 12.86
C GLU A 235 5.73 12.67 14.31
N ASP A 236 4.68 13.33 14.82
CA ASP A 236 4.11 13.03 16.14
C ASP A 236 3.53 11.62 16.20
N VAL A 237 2.86 11.19 15.13
CA VAL A 237 2.38 9.81 14.98
C VAL A 237 3.55 8.83 14.94
N ALA A 238 4.59 9.11 14.16
CA ALA A 238 5.79 8.28 14.08
C ALA A 238 6.48 8.14 15.44
N ARG A 239 6.64 9.23 16.18
CA ARG A 239 7.14 9.24 17.56
C ARG A 239 6.27 8.39 18.49
N MET A 240 4.96 8.37 18.29
CA MET A 240 4.04 7.51 19.05
C MET A 240 4.27 6.04 18.73
N PHE A 241 4.35 5.67 17.45
CA PHE A 241 4.60 4.29 17.00
C PHE A 241 5.91 3.75 17.57
N GLN A 242 7.01 4.51 17.43
CA GLN A 242 8.31 4.15 17.99
C GLN A 242 8.29 4.00 19.52
N ARG A 243 7.61 4.90 20.24
CA ARG A 243 7.61 4.89 21.72
C ARG A 243 6.86 3.69 22.29
N TYR A 244 5.84 3.22 21.59
CA TYR A 244 4.91 2.22 22.09
C TYR A 244 4.94 0.90 21.33
N ASP A 245 5.93 0.73 20.42
CA ASP A 245 6.10 -0.46 19.59
C ASP A 245 4.81 -0.84 18.85
N LEU A 246 4.14 0.16 18.26
CA LEU A 246 2.86 -0.05 17.56
C LEU A 246 3.10 -0.63 16.17
N VAL A 247 2.25 -1.56 15.79
CA VAL A 247 2.17 -2.10 14.42
C VAL A 247 1.03 -1.48 13.62
N ALA A 248 0.04 -0.92 14.31
CA ALA A 248 -1.06 -0.18 13.73
C ALA A 248 -1.69 0.75 14.78
N ALA A 249 -2.39 1.79 14.33
CA ALA A 249 -3.17 2.66 15.22
C ALA A 249 -4.47 3.15 14.54
N PRO A 250 -5.60 3.20 15.26
CA PRO A 250 -6.85 3.73 14.71
C PRO A 250 -6.76 5.23 14.47
N VAL A 251 -7.24 5.67 13.30
CA VAL A 251 -7.39 7.08 12.96
C VAL A 251 -8.85 7.49 13.09
N VAL A 252 -9.11 8.58 13.81
CA VAL A 252 -10.46 9.12 14.01
C VAL A 252 -10.58 10.55 13.53
N ASP A 253 -11.79 10.91 13.09
CA ASP A 253 -12.12 12.30 12.81
C ASP A 253 -12.42 13.10 14.09
N LYS A 254 -12.66 14.41 13.93
CA LYS A 254 -13.04 15.34 15.02
C LYS A 254 -14.30 14.94 15.79
N SER A 255 -15.14 14.07 15.24
CA SER A 255 -16.36 13.55 15.87
C SER A 255 -16.12 12.22 16.62
N GLY A 256 -14.89 11.70 16.59
CA GLY A 256 -14.49 10.42 17.15
C GLY A 256 -14.94 9.21 16.32
N ARG A 257 -15.26 9.42 15.03
CA ARG A 257 -15.59 8.32 14.11
C ARG A 257 -14.31 7.72 13.58
N LEU A 258 -14.26 6.39 13.52
CA LEU A 258 -13.16 5.66 12.90
C LEU A 258 -13.19 5.93 11.39
N VAL A 259 -12.10 6.47 10.85
CA VAL A 259 -11.98 6.87 9.44
C VAL A 259 -10.83 6.18 8.71
N GLY A 260 -9.92 5.54 9.43
CA GLY A 260 -8.80 4.83 8.85
C GLY A 260 -7.93 4.16 9.90
N VAL A 261 -6.80 3.63 9.45
CA VAL A 261 -5.74 3.03 10.24
C VAL A 261 -4.39 3.54 9.75
N MET A 262 -3.48 3.84 10.67
CA MET A 262 -2.06 4.00 10.36
C MET A 262 -1.38 2.65 10.52
N THR A 263 -0.54 2.25 9.57
CA THR A 263 0.30 1.06 9.67
C THR A 263 1.73 1.43 10.09
N ILE A 264 2.55 0.43 10.41
CA ILE A 264 3.96 0.68 10.79
C ILE A 264 4.83 0.92 9.55
N ASP A 265 4.50 0.28 8.43
CA ASP A 265 5.16 0.43 7.14
C ASP A 265 5.13 1.89 6.69
N ASP A 266 3.96 2.52 6.58
CA ASP A 266 3.84 3.95 6.24
C ASP A 266 4.62 4.87 7.20
N VAL A 267 4.68 4.47 8.47
CA VAL A 267 5.35 5.24 9.52
C VAL A 267 6.87 5.12 9.41
N VAL A 268 7.39 4.01 8.89
CA VAL A 268 8.84 3.86 8.66
C VAL A 268 9.30 4.89 7.63
N ASP A 269 8.56 5.06 6.53
CA ASP A 269 8.91 6.03 5.49
C ASP A 269 8.93 7.46 6.05
N VAL A 270 7.93 7.82 6.86
CA VAL A 270 7.88 9.12 7.55
C VAL A 270 9.11 9.35 8.44
N ILE A 271 9.64 8.30 9.09
CA ILE A 271 10.83 8.41 9.93
C ILE A 271 12.08 8.67 9.09
N GLU A 272 12.17 8.02 7.93
CA GLU A 272 13.29 8.19 6.99
C GLU A 272 13.26 9.58 6.36
N ASP A 273 12.10 10.03 5.87
CA ASP A 273 11.89 11.37 5.30
C ASP A 273 12.29 12.47 6.30
N ALA A 274 11.85 12.36 7.55
CA ALA A 274 12.18 13.33 8.59
C ALA A 274 13.69 13.37 8.89
N ALA A 275 14.37 12.22 8.84
CA ALA A 275 15.81 12.16 9.06
C ALA A 275 16.60 12.84 7.93
N ASP A 276 16.14 12.68 6.69
CA ASP A 276 16.74 13.30 5.51
C ASP A 276 16.53 14.82 5.49
N ASP A 277 15.35 15.29 5.89
CA ASP A 277 15.06 16.72 6.01
C ASP A 277 15.90 17.39 7.10
N ASP A 278 16.09 16.73 8.25
CA ASP A 278 16.99 17.20 9.30
C ASP A 278 18.44 17.33 8.78
N VAL A 279 18.91 16.38 7.96
CA VAL A 279 20.24 16.44 7.34
C VAL A 279 20.34 17.58 6.32
N LYS A 280 19.32 17.80 5.49
CA LYS A 280 19.27 18.90 4.50
C LYS A 280 19.24 20.28 5.16
N GLN A 281 18.72 20.39 6.39
CA GLN A 281 18.62 21.65 7.14
C GLN A 281 19.91 22.04 7.91
N LEU A 282 20.93 21.18 7.96
CA LEU A 282 22.22 21.41 8.63
C LEU A 282 23.29 22.06 7.72
#